data_AF-A0A3C1TJ22-F1
#
_entry.id   AF-A0A3C1TJ22-F1
#
_cell.length_a   1.000
_cell.length_b   1.000
_cell.length_c   1.000
_cell.angle_alpha   90.00
_cell.angle_beta   90.00
_cell.angle_gamma   90.00
#
_symmetry.space_group_name_H-M   'P 1'
#
loop_
_entity.id
_entity.type
_entity.pdbx_description
1 polymer ?
#
loop_
_entity_poly.entity_id
_entity_poly.type
_entity_poly.pdbx_seq_one_letter_code
_entity_poly.pdbx_strand_id
1 'polypeptide(L)'
;MESVVTFINDIIWSNALILLCLGAGIYFSVTTRFLQVRYVREMVTLLFGGKTSDKGVSSFQAFAIAISGRVGTGNIAGVATAIAMGGPGAVFWMWAIAFLGASSAFIEATLGQIYKQVQDGQYRGGPAFYIEKGLGMRWYALLFAGATILSTALFLPGVQSNSIALSAKSAFDIPVEITGAAVTALLALIIFGGVKRIGQVAEVVVPFM
;
A
#
# COMPACT_ATOMS: atom_id res chain seq x y z
N MET A 1 -27.45 -11.86 -9.10
CA MET A 1 -26.48 -11.05 -8.34
C MET A 1 -25.07 -11.51 -8.64
N GLU A 2 -24.79 -12.81 -8.56
CA GLU A 2 -23.51 -13.42 -8.95
C GLU A 2 -23.08 -13.07 -10.38
N SER A 3 -23.95 -13.22 -11.38
CA SER A 3 -23.63 -12.86 -12.78
C SER A 3 -23.21 -11.40 -12.99
N VAL A 4 -23.80 -10.47 -12.24
CA VAL A 4 -23.45 -9.05 -12.29
C VAL A 4 -22.08 -8.81 -11.65
N VAL A 5 -21.80 -9.48 -10.53
CA VAL A 5 -20.50 -9.40 -9.85
C VAL A 5 -19.40 -9.98 -10.73
N THR A 6 -19.62 -11.13 -11.35
CA THR A 6 -18.66 -11.78 -12.25
C THR A 6 -18.38 -10.89 -13.47
N PHE A 7 -19.42 -10.34 -14.09
CA PHE A 7 -19.24 -9.42 -15.23
C PHE A 7 -18.39 -8.19 -14.87
N ILE A 8 -18.65 -7.57 -13.71
CA ILE A 8 -17.85 -6.44 -13.21
C ILE A 8 -16.41 -6.88 -12.92
N ASN A 9 -16.23 -8.06 -12.32
CA ASN A 9 -14.92 -8.62 -12.02
C ASN A 9 -14.09 -8.82 -13.31
N ASP A 10 -14.69 -9.42 -14.34
CA ASP A 10 -14.03 -9.68 -15.62
C ASP A 10 -13.58 -8.39 -16.33
N ILE A 11 -14.34 -7.30 -16.17
CA ILE A 11 -13.95 -5.99 -16.71
C ILE A 11 -12.79 -5.39 -15.90
N ILE A 12 -12.92 -5.35 -14.57
CA ILE A 12 -11.95 -4.71 -13.68
C ILE A 12 -10.60 -5.43 -13.75
N TRP A 13 -10.62 -6.77 -13.69
CA TRP A 13 -9.42 -7.60 -13.69
C TRP A 13 -9.03 -8.10 -15.09
N SER A 14 -9.58 -7.45 -16.13
CA SER A 14 -9.22 -7.77 -17.51
C SER A 14 -7.73 -7.54 -17.78
N ASN A 15 -7.23 -8.23 -18.80
CA ASN A 15 -5.87 -8.03 -19.31
C ASN A 15 -5.60 -6.57 -19.72
N ALA A 16 -6.64 -5.77 -19.99
CA ALA A 16 -6.50 -4.35 -20.29
C ALA A 16 -5.94 -3.56 -19.10
N LEU A 17 -6.35 -3.87 -17.86
CA LEU A 17 -5.79 -3.23 -16.67
C LEU A 17 -4.30 -3.56 -16.50
N ILE A 18 -3.94 -4.83 -16.72
CA ILE A 18 -2.54 -5.28 -16.67
C ILE A 18 -1.70 -4.52 -17.69
N LEU A 19 -2.16 -4.43 -18.94
CA LEU A 19 -1.49 -3.68 -20.00
C LEU A 19 -1.39 -2.18 -19.69
N LEU A 20 -2.42 -1.58 -19.09
CA LEU A 20 -2.42 -0.19 -18.67
C LEU A 20 -1.39 0.09 -17.58
N CYS A 21 -1.34 -0.75 -16.54
CA CYS A 21 -0.39 -0.61 -15.45
C CYS A 21 1.06 -0.82 -15.92
N LEU A 22 1.30 -1.86 -16.74
CA LEU A 22 2.62 -2.11 -17.33
C LEU A 22 3.03 -0.98 -18.28
N GLY A 23 2.10 -0.53 -19.13
CA GLY A 23 2.32 0.57 -20.07
C GLY A 23 2.65 1.88 -19.35
N ALA A 24 1.93 2.21 -18.28
CA ALA A 24 2.22 3.36 -17.43
C ALA A 24 3.59 3.23 -16.76
N GLY A 25 3.93 2.05 -16.23
CA GLY A 25 5.25 1.80 -15.63
C GLY A 25 6.40 1.94 -16.63
N ILE A 26 6.22 1.44 -17.87
CA ILE A 26 7.21 1.62 -18.95
C ILE A 26 7.30 3.10 -19.34
N TYR A 27 6.17 3.77 -19.54
CA TYR A 27 6.11 5.19 -19.88
C TYR A 27 6.85 6.05 -18.84
N PHE A 28 6.54 5.87 -17.55
CA PHE A 28 7.20 6.62 -16.48
C PHE A 28 8.68 6.23 -16.35
N SER A 29 9.03 4.95 -16.49
CA SER A 29 10.43 4.52 -16.47
C SER A 29 11.24 5.18 -17.58
N VAL A 30 10.74 5.20 -18.82
CA VAL A 30 11.46 5.80 -19.97
C VAL A 30 11.53 7.33 -19.84
N THR A 31 10.41 8.00 -19.55
CA THR A 31 10.35 9.46 -19.45
C THR A 31 11.22 10.01 -18.31
N THR A 32 11.33 9.28 -17.21
CA THR A 32 12.19 9.65 -16.07
C THR A 32 13.63 9.16 -16.20
N ARG A 33 13.98 8.53 -17.32
CA ARG A 33 15.30 7.96 -17.63
C ARG A 33 15.73 6.91 -16.59
N PHE A 34 14.84 5.95 -16.34
CA PHE A 34 14.99 4.83 -15.41
C PHE A 34 15.40 5.28 -14.00
N LEU A 35 14.60 6.16 -13.40
CA LEU A 35 14.86 6.74 -12.07
C LEU A 35 15.10 5.66 -11.01
N GLN A 36 14.37 4.54 -11.09
CA GLN A 36 14.45 3.44 -10.13
C GLN A 36 15.82 2.75 -10.11
N VAL A 37 16.60 2.88 -11.19
CA VAL A 37 18.00 2.42 -11.25
C VAL A 37 18.95 3.56 -10.86
N ARG A 38 18.72 4.76 -11.41
CA ARG A 38 19.64 5.89 -11.28
C ARG A 38 19.72 6.46 -9.86
N TYR A 39 18.60 6.51 -9.15
CA TYR A 39 18.50 7.15 -7.83
C TYR A 39 18.45 6.18 -6.66
N VAL A 40 18.58 4.86 -6.88
CA VAL A 40 18.47 3.87 -5.79
C VAL A 40 19.46 4.14 -4.65
N ARG A 41 20.69 4.56 -4.97
CA ARG A 41 21.71 4.91 -3.96
C ARG A 41 21.30 6.12 -3.13
N GLU A 42 20.81 7.16 -3.79
CA GLU A 42 20.38 8.39 -3.13
C GLU A 42 19.15 8.15 -2.23
N MET A 43 18.20 7.33 -2.68
CA MET A 43 17.04 6.93 -1.88
C MET A 43 17.45 6.26 -0.56
N VAL A 44 18.43 5.35 -0.61
CA VAL A 44 18.95 4.68 0.60
C VAL A 44 19.63 5.69 1.52
N THR A 45 20.46 6.59 0.99
CA THR A 45 21.12 7.63 1.78
C THR A 45 20.11 8.55 2.48
N LEU A 46 19.05 8.97 1.77
CA LEU A 46 18.01 9.84 2.33
C LEU A 46 17.15 9.12 3.38
N LEU A 47 16.96 7.81 3.23
CA LEU A 47 16.20 7.00 4.18
C LEU A 47 16.90 6.93 5.55
N PHE A 48 18.22 6.75 5.56
CA PHE A 48 19.01 6.63 6.79
C PHE A 48 19.64 7.95 7.28
N GLY A 49 19.75 8.96 6.41
CA GLY A 49 20.35 10.26 6.72
C GLY A 49 19.35 11.39 7.05
N GLY A 50 18.05 11.09 7.09
CA GLY A 50 16.99 12.10 7.22
C GLY A 50 16.98 12.83 8.56
N LYS A 51 16.87 14.17 8.51
CA LYS A 51 16.63 15.02 9.70
C LYS A 51 15.22 14.78 10.27
N THR A 52 15.07 14.95 11.58
CA THR A 52 13.76 14.95 12.25
C THR A 52 12.86 16.02 11.65
N SER A 53 11.60 15.68 11.35
CA SER A 53 10.59 16.66 10.92
C SER A 53 9.93 17.28 12.15
N ASP A 54 9.91 18.61 12.23
CA ASP A 54 9.17 19.33 13.28
C ASP A 54 7.64 19.20 13.14
N LYS A 55 7.16 18.77 11.96
CA LYS A 55 5.74 18.59 11.65
C LYS A 55 5.51 17.21 11.00
N GLY A 56 5.10 16.22 11.79
CA GLY A 56 4.72 14.89 11.32
C GLY A 56 5.70 13.78 11.72
N VAL A 57 5.86 12.79 10.84
CA VAL A 57 6.74 11.62 11.03
C VAL A 57 8.11 11.83 10.37
N SER A 58 9.16 11.19 10.88
CA SER A 58 10.50 11.20 10.26
C SER A 58 10.49 10.51 8.89
N SER A 59 11.54 10.69 8.08
CA SER A 59 11.65 10.01 6.78
C SER A 59 11.64 8.49 6.92
N PHE A 60 12.33 7.96 7.93
CA PHE A 60 12.34 6.52 8.22
C PHE A 60 10.97 6.05 8.74
N GLN A 61 10.32 6.81 9.62
CA GLN A 61 8.95 6.48 10.07
C GLN A 61 7.95 6.48 8.92
N ALA A 62 8.01 7.48 8.03
CA ALA A 62 7.15 7.54 6.84
C ALA A 62 7.36 6.32 5.93
N PHE A 63 8.62 5.92 5.75
CA PHE A 63 8.97 4.70 5.03
C PHE A 63 8.47 3.44 5.72
N ALA A 64 8.69 3.30 7.03
CA ALA A 64 8.23 2.14 7.82
C ALA A 64 6.71 2.01 7.78
N ILE A 65 5.96 3.11 7.92
CA ILE A 65 4.49 3.15 7.78
C ILE A 65 4.08 2.75 6.34
N ALA A 66 4.80 3.27 5.33
CA ALA A 66 4.49 2.96 3.93
C ALA A 66 4.78 1.49 3.56
N ILE A 67 5.80 0.88 4.19
CA ILE A 67 6.11 -0.55 4.04
C ILE A 67 5.12 -1.41 4.85
N SER A 68 4.76 -1.01 6.07
CA SER A 68 3.82 -1.77 6.90
C SER A 68 2.46 -1.93 6.22
N GLY A 69 2.03 -0.93 5.43
CA GLY A 69 0.80 -1.02 4.64
C GLY A 69 0.92 -1.88 3.38
N ARG A 70 2.14 -2.16 2.91
CA ARG A 70 2.41 -2.94 1.68
C ARG A 70 2.82 -4.38 1.95
N VAL A 71 3.42 -4.65 3.09
CA VAL A 71 3.79 -6.00 3.53
C VAL A 71 2.62 -6.58 4.31
N GLY A 72 2.09 -7.71 3.84
CA GLY A 72 1.04 -8.42 4.57
C GLY A 72 0.68 -9.74 3.93
N THR A 73 -0.56 -10.18 4.13
CA THR A 73 -1.07 -11.45 3.60
C THR A 73 -0.81 -11.63 2.11
N GLY A 74 -0.93 -10.57 1.32
CA GLY A 74 -0.69 -10.61 -0.12
C GLY A 74 0.72 -11.07 -0.49
N ASN A 75 1.74 -10.72 0.30
CA ASN A 75 3.13 -11.12 0.04
C ASN A 75 3.39 -12.59 0.38
N ILE A 76 2.61 -13.18 1.28
CA ILE A 76 2.77 -14.58 1.69
C ILE A 76 1.80 -15.45 0.90
N ALA A 77 0.50 -15.31 1.19
CA ALA A 77 -0.55 -16.12 0.57
C ALA A 77 -0.71 -15.78 -0.92
N GLY A 78 -0.59 -14.51 -1.32
CA GLY A 78 -0.72 -14.11 -2.72
C GLY A 78 0.42 -14.63 -3.59
N VAL A 79 1.66 -14.60 -3.08
CA VAL A 79 2.82 -15.20 -3.77
C VAL A 79 2.67 -16.71 -3.88
N ALA A 80 2.30 -17.39 -2.79
CA ALA A 80 2.04 -18.82 -2.81
C ALA A 80 0.94 -19.20 -3.81
N THR A 81 -0.16 -18.44 -3.84
CA THR A 81 -1.28 -18.66 -4.77
C THR A 81 -0.84 -18.44 -6.22
N ALA A 82 -0.08 -17.38 -6.50
CA ALA A 82 0.40 -17.12 -7.85
C ALA A 82 1.38 -18.19 -8.35
N ILE A 83 2.25 -18.71 -7.49
CA ILE A 83 3.13 -19.83 -7.85
C ILE A 83 2.33 -21.11 -8.05
N ALA A 84 1.36 -21.39 -7.18
CA ALA A 84 0.52 -22.58 -7.29
C ALA A 84 -0.32 -22.59 -8.58
N MET A 85 -0.84 -21.43 -9.00
CA MET A 85 -1.69 -21.32 -10.19
C MET A 85 -0.91 -21.05 -11.49
N GLY A 86 0.14 -20.23 -11.43
CA GLY A 86 0.90 -19.76 -12.59
C GLY A 86 2.27 -20.42 -12.78
N GLY A 87 2.67 -21.29 -11.85
CA GLY A 87 3.99 -21.92 -11.82
C GLY A 87 5.11 -21.00 -11.31
N PRO A 88 6.34 -21.52 -11.22
CA PRO A 88 7.48 -20.77 -10.66
C PRO A 88 7.85 -19.51 -11.48
N GLY A 89 7.49 -19.47 -12.77
CA GLY A 89 7.69 -18.29 -13.62
C GLY A 89 6.95 -17.04 -13.16
N ALA A 90 5.92 -17.18 -12.30
CA ALA A 90 5.19 -16.04 -11.73
C ALA A 90 6.11 -15.09 -10.94
N VAL A 91 7.16 -15.61 -10.30
CA VAL A 91 8.10 -14.82 -9.50
C VAL A 91 8.85 -13.80 -10.36
N PHE A 92 9.28 -14.19 -11.56
CA PHE A 92 9.93 -13.28 -12.51
C PHE A 92 9.01 -12.11 -12.87
N TRP A 93 7.74 -12.41 -13.17
CA TRP A 93 6.76 -11.38 -13.52
C TRP A 93 6.43 -10.44 -12.36
N MET A 94 6.40 -10.95 -11.12
CA MET A 94 6.25 -10.10 -9.94
C MET A 94 7.38 -9.09 -9.82
N TRP A 95 8.63 -9.51 -10.03
CA TRP A 95 9.78 -8.60 -10.01
C TRP A 95 9.75 -7.60 -11.17
N ALA A 96 9.38 -8.04 -12.37
CA ALA A 96 9.26 -7.14 -13.52
C ALA A 96 8.21 -6.04 -13.30
N ILE A 97 7.02 -6.42 -12.81
CA ILE A 97 5.95 -5.48 -12.46
C ILE A 97 6.38 -4.55 -11.32
N ALA A 98 7.04 -5.07 -10.28
CA ALA A 98 7.53 -4.26 -9.17
C ALA A 98 8.59 -3.23 -9.64
N PHE A 99 9.51 -3.65 -10.51
CA PHE A 99 10.54 -2.78 -11.07
C PHE A 99 9.94 -1.63 -11.89
N LEU A 100 8.98 -1.93 -12.77
CA LEU A 100 8.30 -0.92 -13.57
C LEU A 100 7.39 -0.04 -12.71
N GLY A 101 6.68 -0.64 -11.76
CA GLY A 101 5.79 0.04 -10.83
C GLY A 101 6.50 1.01 -9.88
N ALA A 102 7.78 0.80 -9.57
CA ALA A 102 8.58 1.72 -8.76
C ALA A 102 8.62 3.13 -9.36
N SER A 103 8.65 3.26 -10.69
CA SER A 103 8.59 4.55 -11.37
C SER A 103 7.24 5.25 -11.18
N SER A 104 6.11 4.51 -11.28
CA SER A 104 4.76 5.04 -11.00
C SER A 104 4.64 5.49 -9.55
N ALA A 105 5.07 4.64 -8.61
CA ALA A 105 5.03 4.94 -7.18
C ALA A 105 5.81 6.23 -6.83
N PHE A 106 6.95 6.46 -7.50
CA PHE A 106 7.71 7.70 -7.33
C PHE A 106 6.94 8.93 -7.84
N ILE A 107 6.30 8.84 -9.01
CA ILE A 107 5.47 9.92 -9.55
C ILE A 107 4.27 10.20 -8.63
N GLU A 108 3.59 9.16 -8.15
CA GLU A 108 2.47 9.28 -7.22
C GLU A 108 2.89 9.94 -5.90
N ALA A 109 4.03 9.53 -5.33
CA ALA A 109 4.58 10.15 -4.13
C ALA A 109 4.95 11.62 -4.36
N THR A 110 5.52 11.93 -5.53
CA THR A 110 5.89 13.30 -5.92
C THR A 110 4.64 14.18 -6.05
N LEU A 111 3.60 13.72 -6.74
CA LEU A 111 2.32 14.43 -6.82
C LEU A 111 1.69 14.60 -5.43
N GLY A 112 1.77 13.56 -4.59
CA GLY A 112 1.33 13.62 -3.20
C GLY A 112 2.03 14.71 -2.39
N GLN A 113 3.32 14.95 -2.64
CA GLN A 113 4.09 16.02 -1.99
C GLN A 113 3.79 17.42 -2.57
N ILE A 114 3.61 17.53 -3.89
CA ILE A 114 3.32 18.82 -4.56
C ILE A 114 1.94 19.36 -4.14
N TYR A 115 0.92 18.48 -4.08
CA TYR A 115 -0.46 18.88 -3.83
C TYR A 115 -0.92 18.76 -2.38
N LYS A 116 0.00 18.45 -1.45
CA LYS A 116 -0.30 18.35 -0.01
C LYS A 116 -0.79 19.68 0.54
N GLN A 117 -1.66 19.61 1.54
CA GLN A 117 -2.12 20.73 2.33
C GLN A 117 -1.85 20.49 3.81
N VAL A 118 -1.75 21.57 4.57
CA VAL A 118 -1.75 21.50 6.02
C VAL A 118 -3.18 21.73 6.48
N GLN A 119 -3.75 20.75 7.17
CA GLN A 119 -5.06 20.87 7.81
C GLN A 119 -4.92 20.36 9.25
N ASP A 120 -5.39 21.15 10.23
CA ASP A 120 -5.28 20.85 11.65
C ASP A 120 -3.83 20.61 12.12
N GLY A 121 -2.87 21.34 11.55
CA GLY A 121 -1.45 21.19 11.84
C GLY A 121 -0.78 19.92 11.30
N GLN A 122 -1.52 19.09 10.56
CA GLN A 122 -1.03 17.84 9.94
C GLN A 122 -0.99 17.96 8.42
N TYR A 123 -0.03 17.30 7.79
CA TYR A 123 -0.01 17.18 6.33
C TYR A 123 -1.08 16.19 5.85
N ARG A 124 -1.94 16.63 4.94
CA ARG A 124 -2.90 15.79 4.21
C ARG A 124 -2.62 15.88 2.72
N GLY A 125 -2.54 14.73 2.06
CA GLY A 125 -2.21 14.62 0.65
C GLY A 125 -2.67 13.28 0.10
N GLY A 126 -2.25 12.98 -1.13
CA GLY A 126 -2.59 11.74 -1.82
C GLY A 126 -3.46 11.96 -3.05
N PRO A 127 -3.98 10.87 -3.64
CA PRO A 127 -4.58 10.92 -4.96
C PRO A 127 -5.78 11.82 -5.11
N ALA A 128 -6.68 11.83 -4.12
CA ALA A 128 -7.82 12.73 -4.13
C ALA A 128 -7.40 14.21 -4.29
N PHE A 129 -6.30 14.63 -3.65
CA PHE A 129 -5.84 16.01 -3.69
C PHE A 129 -5.23 16.40 -5.04
N TYR A 130 -4.42 15.53 -5.64
CA TYR A 130 -3.85 15.83 -6.97
C TYR A 130 -4.87 15.63 -8.10
N ILE A 131 -5.90 14.81 -7.92
CA ILE A 131 -7.04 14.73 -8.85
C ILE A 131 -7.86 16.03 -8.79
N GLU A 132 -8.18 16.50 -7.59
CA GLU A 132 -8.98 17.72 -7.43
C GLU A 132 -8.21 18.96 -7.94
N LYS A 133 -6.94 19.12 -7.56
CA LYS A 133 -6.17 20.35 -7.84
C LYS A 133 -5.33 20.28 -9.10
N GLY A 134 -4.80 19.10 -9.43
CA GLY A 134 -3.97 18.89 -10.62
C GLY A 134 -4.82 18.70 -11.88
N LEU A 135 -5.88 17.88 -11.80
CA LEU A 135 -6.77 17.62 -12.93
C LEU A 135 -8.03 18.49 -12.95
N GLY A 136 -8.35 19.19 -11.84
CA GLY A 136 -9.59 19.98 -11.73
C GLY A 136 -10.86 19.15 -11.62
N MET A 137 -10.75 17.83 -11.45
CA MET A 137 -11.89 16.89 -11.49
C MET A 137 -12.40 16.53 -10.10
N ARG A 138 -13.11 17.47 -9.47
CA ARG A 138 -13.59 17.31 -8.09
C ARG A 138 -14.51 16.09 -7.88
N TRP A 139 -15.38 15.78 -8.83
CA TRP A 139 -16.28 14.62 -8.72
C TRP A 139 -15.51 13.30 -8.67
N TYR A 140 -14.45 13.17 -9.48
CA TYR A 140 -13.60 11.98 -9.50
C TYR A 140 -12.74 11.89 -8.23
N ALA A 141 -12.26 13.02 -7.71
CA ALA A 141 -11.56 13.06 -6.42
C ALA A 141 -12.43 12.57 -5.26
N LEU A 142 -13.70 12.98 -5.23
CA LEU A 142 -14.66 12.54 -4.21
C LEU A 142 -14.97 11.04 -4.33
N LEU A 143 -15.17 10.55 -5.55
CA LEU A 143 -15.38 9.12 -5.81
C LEU A 143 -14.15 8.31 -5.37
N PHE A 144 -12.95 8.75 -5.73
CA PHE A 144 -11.71 8.09 -5.33
C PHE A 144 -11.54 8.09 -3.79
N ALA A 145 -11.80 9.22 -3.13
CA ALA A 145 -11.72 9.33 -1.68
C ALA A 145 -12.72 8.38 -0.99
N GLY A 146 -13.99 8.35 -1.46
CA GLY A 146 -15.01 7.45 -0.94
C GLY A 146 -14.64 5.98 -1.12
N ALA A 147 -14.18 5.60 -2.31
CA ALA A 147 -13.74 4.23 -2.60
C ALA A 147 -12.53 3.83 -1.73
N THR A 148 -11.57 4.74 -1.55
CA THR A 148 -10.39 4.49 -0.71
C THR A 148 -10.78 4.30 0.75
N ILE A 149 -11.63 5.17 1.29
CA ILE A 149 -12.12 5.06 2.68
C ILE A 149 -12.81 3.72 2.88
N LEU A 150 -13.74 3.35 1.99
CA LEU A 150 -14.46 2.09 2.09
C LEU A 150 -13.52 0.88 2.01
N SER A 151 -12.57 0.91 1.07
CA SER A 151 -11.54 -0.12 0.91
C SER A 151 -10.70 -0.28 2.18
N THR A 152 -10.10 0.82 2.67
CA THR A 152 -9.16 0.76 3.80
C THR A 152 -9.83 0.59 5.16
N ALA A 153 -11.07 1.09 5.34
CA ALA A 153 -11.76 1.03 6.62
C ALA A 153 -12.54 -0.28 6.81
N LEU A 154 -13.14 -0.83 5.74
CA LEU A 154 -14.05 -1.97 5.85
C LEU A 154 -13.43 -3.26 5.31
N PHE A 155 -12.88 -3.23 4.09
CA PHE A 155 -12.51 -4.47 3.39
C PHE A 155 -11.11 -4.98 3.74
N LEU A 156 -10.09 -4.10 3.74
CA LEU A 156 -8.70 -4.51 3.96
C LEU A 156 -8.44 -5.13 5.34
N PRO A 157 -8.90 -4.52 6.47
CA PRO A 157 -8.62 -5.06 7.80
C PRO A 157 -9.18 -6.47 8.00
N GLY A 158 -10.36 -6.75 7.44
CA GLY A 158 -11.00 -8.06 7.53
C GLY A 158 -10.22 -9.17 6.82
N VAL A 159 -9.70 -8.90 5.62
CA VAL A 159 -8.89 -9.89 4.88
C VAL A 159 -7.58 -10.20 5.62
N GLN A 160 -6.94 -9.17 6.20
CA GLN A 160 -5.70 -9.34 6.95
C GLN A 160 -5.92 -10.12 8.27
N SER A 161 -6.92 -9.73 9.06
CA SER A 161 -7.20 -10.40 10.34
C SER A 161 -7.67 -11.84 10.16
N ASN A 162 -8.47 -12.12 9.12
CA ASN A 162 -8.89 -13.47 8.78
C ASN A 162 -7.69 -14.37 8.44
N SER A 163 -6.75 -13.85 7.65
CA SER A 163 -5.56 -14.60 7.26
C SER A 163 -4.64 -14.91 8.45
N ILE A 164 -4.51 -13.97 9.39
CA ILE A 164 -3.78 -14.20 10.65
C ILE A 164 -4.46 -15.30 11.48
N ALA A 165 -5.78 -15.23 11.65
CA ALA A 165 -6.54 -16.21 12.43
C ALA A 165 -6.49 -17.62 11.81
N LEU A 166 -6.64 -17.74 10.50
CA LEU A 166 -6.53 -19.02 9.79
C LEU A 166 -5.11 -19.59 9.86
N SER A 167 -4.08 -18.75 9.76
CA SER A 167 -2.68 -19.18 9.89
C SER A 167 -2.39 -19.69 11.30
N ALA A 168 -2.86 -19.00 12.34
CA ALA A 168 -2.70 -19.41 13.73
C ALA A 168 -3.42 -20.74 14.02
N LYS A 169 -4.64 -20.90 13.51
CA LYS A 169 -5.37 -22.16 13.59
C LYS A 169 -4.63 -23.29 12.87
N SER A 170 -4.15 -23.05 11.64
CA SER A 170 -3.48 -24.11 10.87
C SER A 170 -2.13 -24.53 11.45
N ALA A 171 -1.38 -23.60 12.05
CA ALA A 171 -0.02 -23.88 12.55
C ALA A 171 0.00 -24.35 14.01
N PHE A 172 -0.92 -23.84 14.84
CA PHE A 172 -0.88 -24.00 16.29
C PHE A 172 -2.22 -24.51 16.88
N ASP A 173 -3.21 -24.80 16.03
CA ASP A 173 -4.58 -25.21 16.42
C ASP A 173 -5.28 -24.24 17.39
N ILE A 174 -4.91 -22.96 17.33
CA ILE A 174 -5.54 -21.91 18.14
C ILE A 174 -6.90 -21.54 17.54
N PRO A 175 -7.98 -21.49 18.35
CA PRO A 175 -9.30 -21.04 17.89
C PRO A 175 -9.27 -19.62 17.31
N VAL A 176 -9.97 -19.44 16.18
CA VAL A 176 -9.98 -18.17 15.42
C VAL A 176 -10.53 -17.00 16.23
N GLU A 177 -11.46 -17.28 17.15
CA GLU A 177 -12.08 -16.29 18.04
C GLU A 177 -11.04 -15.70 18.99
N ILE A 178 -10.12 -16.53 19.50
CA ILE A 178 -9.06 -16.10 20.41
C ILE A 178 -8.04 -15.25 19.67
N THR A 179 -7.58 -15.70 18.50
CA THR A 179 -6.63 -14.92 17.68
C THR A 179 -7.25 -13.60 17.25
N GLY A 180 -8.52 -13.60 16.81
CA GLY A 180 -9.24 -12.39 16.42
C GLY A 180 -9.39 -11.40 17.57
N ALA A 181 -9.77 -11.87 18.76
CA ALA A 181 -9.87 -11.03 19.96
C ALA A 181 -8.52 -10.41 20.34
N ALA A 182 -7.45 -11.21 20.33
CA ALA A 182 -6.10 -10.75 20.64
C ALA A 182 -5.61 -9.67 19.64
N VAL A 183 -5.76 -9.93 18.34
CA VAL A 183 -5.41 -8.96 17.28
C VAL A 183 -6.20 -7.67 17.43
N THR A 184 -7.51 -7.76 17.69
CA THR A 184 -8.38 -6.59 17.86
C THR A 184 -7.97 -5.76 19.08
N ALA A 185 -7.69 -6.41 20.21
CA ALA A 185 -7.25 -5.74 21.43
C ALA A 185 -5.90 -5.00 21.23
N LEU A 186 -4.94 -5.66 20.58
CA LEU A 186 -3.65 -5.05 20.25
C LEU A 186 -3.79 -3.85 19.31
N LEU A 187 -4.58 -3.99 18.24
CA LEU A 187 -4.83 -2.89 17.31
C LEU A 187 -5.54 -1.72 17.98
N ALA A 188 -6.51 -1.98 18.87
CA ALA A 188 -7.17 -0.93 19.63
C ALA A 188 -6.16 -0.09 20.44
N LEU A 189 -5.24 -0.74 21.16
CA LEU A 189 -4.20 -0.05 21.96
C LEU A 189 -3.30 0.85 21.10
N ILE A 190 -3.01 0.43 19.87
CA ILE A 190 -2.16 1.16 18.92
C ILE A 190 -2.94 2.33 18.31
N ILE A 191 -4.14 2.08 17.78
CA ILE A 191 -4.94 3.05 17.02
C ILE A 191 -5.44 4.17 17.92
N PHE A 192 -5.89 3.89 19.14
CA PHE A 192 -6.35 4.92 20.07
C PHE A 192 -5.23 5.89 20.48
N GLY A 193 -3.96 5.55 20.26
CA GLY A 193 -2.82 6.46 20.46
C GLY A 193 -2.57 7.45 19.31
N GLY A 194 -3.33 7.37 18.22
CA GLY A 194 -3.22 8.25 17.07
C GLY A 194 -2.00 8.00 16.17
N VAL A 195 -1.84 8.85 15.15
CA VAL A 195 -0.84 8.68 14.07
C VAL A 195 0.60 8.60 14.59
N LYS A 196 0.92 9.33 15.67
CA LYS A 196 2.26 9.30 16.28
C LYS A 196 2.59 7.93 16.87
N ARG A 197 1.65 7.29 17.57
CA ARG A 197 1.84 5.94 18.14
C ARG A 197 1.93 4.89 17.03
N ILE A 198 1.10 5.01 15.99
CA ILE A 198 1.17 4.13 14.81
C ILE A 198 2.57 4.19 14.20
N GLY A 199 3.13 5.40 14.02
CA GLY A 199 4.48 5.57 13.49
C GLY A 199 5.57 4.96 14.37
N GLN A 200 5.49 5.13 15.69
CA GLN A 200 6.45 4.56 16.65
C GLN A 200 6.44 3.03 16.64
N VAL A 201 5.25 2.41 16.60
CA VAL A 201 5.15 0.95 16.54
C VAL A 201 5.65 0.43 15.19
N ALA A 202 5.28 1.08 14.08
CA ALA A 202 5.75 0.68 12.75
C ALA A 202 7.28 0.77 12.63
N GLU A 203 7.90 1.83 13.17
CA GLU A 203 9.36 2.00 13.18
C GLU A 203 10.10 0.87 13.89
N VAL A 204 9.52 0.33 14.97
CA VAL A 204 10.12 -0.76 15.74
C VAL A 204 9.79 -2.13 15.14
N VAL A 205 8.56 -2.37 14.69
CA VAL A 205 8.12 -3.72 14.27
C VAL A 205 8.57 -4.04 12.85
N VAL A 206 8.41 -3.11 11.91
CA VAL A 206 8.61 -3.34 10.48
C VAL A 206 10.03 -3.83 10.12
N PRO A 207 11.12 -3.33 10.74
CA PRO A 207 12.46 -3.82 10.41
C PRO A 207 12.74 -5.28 10.81
N PHE A 208 11.92 -5.86 11.69
CA PHE A 208 12.10 -7.24 12.18
C PHE A 208 11.08 -8.23 11.61
N MET A 209 10.07 -7.75 10.87
CA MET A 209 9.13 -8.60 10.12
C MET A 209 9.81 -9.19 8.89
#